data_AF-G3RH19-F1
#
_entry.id   AF-G3RH19-F1
#
_cell.length_a   1.000
_cell.length_b   1.000
_cell.length_c   1.000
_cell.angle_alpha   90.00
_cell.angle_beta   90.00
_cell.angle_gamma   90.00
#
_symmetry.space_group_name_H-M   'P 1'
#
loop_
_entity.id
_entity.type
_entity.pdbx_description
1 polymer ?
#
loop_
_entity_poly.entity_id
_entity_poly.type
_entity_poly.pdbx_seq_one_letter_code
_entity_poly.pdbx_strand_id
1 'polypeptide(L)'
;MSTSQPGACPCQGAASRPAILYALLSSSLRAVPRPRSRCLCRQHRPVQLCAPHRTCREALDVLAKTVAFLRNLPSFWQLPPQDQRRLLQGCWGPLFLLGLAQDAVTFEVAEAPVPSILKKILLEEPSSSGGSGQLPDRPQPSLASVQWLQCCLESFWSLELSPKEYACLKGTILFNPDVPGLQAASHIGHLQQEAHWALCEVLEPWCPAAQGRLTRVLLTASTLKSIPTSLLGDLFFRPIIGDVDIASLLGDMLLLR
;
A
#
# COMPACT_ATOMS: atom_id res chain seq x y z
N MET A 1 40.92 -7.33 -12.36
CA MET A 1 39.82 -6.40 -12.02
C MET A 1 38.52 -7.12 -12.36
N SER A 2 37.99 -7.86 -11.40
CA SER A 2 36.84 -8.74 -11.60
C SER A 2 35.59 -8.01 -11.13
N THR A 3 34.78 -7.56 -12.06
CA THR A 3 33.46 -6.96 -11.81
C THR A 3 32.48 -8.07 -11.46
N SER A 4 32.30 -8.33 -10.16
CA SER A 4 31.24 -9.18 -9.65
C SER A 4 29.89 -8.53 -9.94
N GLN A 5 29.11 -9.07 -10.88
CA GLN A 5 27.70 -8.71 -11.03
C GLN A 5 26.89 -9.31 -9.87
N PRO A 6 26.24 -8.52 -9.02
CA PRO A 6 25.28 -9.04 -8.06
C PRO A 6 23.91 -9.10 -8.78
N GLY A 7 23.30 -10.28 -8.87
CA GLY A 7 21.89 -10.36 -9.29
C GLY A 7 21.47 -11.54 -10.15
N ALA A 8 22.32 -12.54 -10.44
CA ALA A 8 21.83 -13.72 -11.15
C ALA A 8 20.81 -14.49 -10.28
N CYS A 9 19.62 -14.72 -10.82
CA CYS A 9 18.61 -15.52 -10.15
C CYS A 9 18.94 -17.01 -10.31
N PRO A 10 18.87 -17.86 -9.27
CA PRO A 10 19.13 -19.30 -9.41
C PRO A 10 18.18 -20.01 -10.40
N CYS A 11 17.02 -19.41 -10.68
CA CYS A 11 16.10 -19.82 -11.74
C CYS A 11 16.69 -19.73 -13.17
N GLN A 12 17.70 -18.89 -13.40
CA GLN A 12 18.36 -18.76 -14.71
C GLN A 12 19.22 -19.98 -15.06
N GLY A 13 19.62 -20.80 -14.06
CA GLY A 13 20.32 -22.07 -14.28
C GLY A 13 19.39 -23.29 -14.46
N ALA A 14 18.11 -23.18 -14.07
CA ALA A 14 17.17 -24.31 -14.10
C ALA A 14 16.48 -24.52 -15.46
N ALA A 15 16.56 -23.55 -16.37
CA ALA A 15 15.97 -23.66 -17.71
C ALA A 15 16.78 -24.54 -18.70
N SER A 16 17.87 -25.18 -18.24
CA SER A 16 18.75 -26.01 -19.08
C SER A 16 18.67 -27.51 -18.76
N ARG A 17 17.52 -27.99 -18.28
CA ARG A 17 17.22 -29.43 -18.34
C ARG A 17 15.82 -29.61 -18.92
N PRO A 18 15.68 -29.91 -20.23
CA PRO A 18 14.38 -30.32 -20.73
C PRO A 18 13.94 -31.55 -19.94
N ALA A 19 12.71 -31.55 -19.43
CA ALA A 19 12.08 -32.77 -18.98
C ALA A 19 12.19 -33.79 -20.12
N ILE A 20 12.50 -35.05 -19.80
CA ILE A 20 12.83 -36.12 -20.76
C ILE A 20 11.78 -36.24 -21.88
N LEU A 21 10.53 -35.87 -21.59
CA LEU A 21 9.42 -35.85 -22.55
C LEU A 21 9.49 -34.72 -23.59
N TYR A 22 10.07 -33.56 -23.26
CA TYR A 22 10.20 -32.43 -24.20
C TYR A 22 11.26 -32.69 -25.27
N ALA A 23 12.36 -33.36 -24.90
CA ALA A 23 13.45 -33.68 -25.82
C ALA A 23 13.04 -34.69 -26.93
N LEU A 24 12.01 -35.50 -26.69
CA LEU A 24 11.51 -36.49 -27.66
C LEU A 24 10.53 -35.90 -28.69
N LEU A 25 9.85 -34.79 -28.36
CA LEU A 25 8.78 -34.21 -29.18
C LEU A 25 9.22 -32.99 -30.01
N SER A 26 10.41 -32.44 -29.78
CA SER A 26 10.84 -31.17 -30.37
C SER A 26 12.03 -31.28 -31.33
N SER A 27 12.16 -32.37 -32.09
CA SER A 27 13.24 -32.54 -33.08
C SER A 27 13.12 -31.64 -34.32
N SER A 28 12.05 -30.85 -34.47
CA SER A 28 11.84 -30.03 -35.67
C SER A 28 11.12 -28.70 -35.44
N LEU A 29 11.58 -27.85 -34.51
CA LEU A 29 11.18 -26.43 -34.55
C LEU A 29 12.36 -25.53 -34.14
N ARG A 30 12.80 -24.70 -35.09
CA ARG A 30 13.87 -23.70 -34.91
C ARG A 30 13.53 -22.80 -33.72
N ALA A 31 14.49 -22.66 -32.80
CA ALA A 31 14.36 -21.82 -31.63
C ALA A 31 14.27 -20.34 -32.04
N VAL A 32 13.09 -19.74 -31.85
CA VAL A 32 12.93 -18.28 -31.82
C VAL A 32 13.48 -17.76 -30.49
N PRO A 33 14.23 -16.65 -30.44
CA PRO A 33 14.68 -16.08 -29.16
C PRO A 33 13.45 -15.64 -28.36
N ARG A 34 13.18 -16.32 -27.24
CA ARG A 34 12.13 -15.89 -26.31
C ARG A 34 12.56 -14.58 -25.64
N PRO A 35 11.67 -13.57 -25.51
CA PRO A 35 11.97 -12.39 -24.71
C PRO A 35 12.29 -12.83 -23.28
N ARG A 36 13.24 -12.16 -22.63
CA ARG A 36 13.69 -12.43 -21.25
C ARG A 36 12.48 -12.42 -20.30
N SER A 37 11.87 -13.58 -20.07
CA SER A 37 10.78 -13.76 -19.13
C SER A 37 11.32 -13.49 -17.73
N ARG A 38 10.89 -12.37 -17.13
CA ARG A 38 11.20 -12.03 -15.74
C ARG A 38 10.69 -13.18 -14.86
N CYS A 39 11.57 -13.85 -14.14
CA CYS A 39 11.16 -14.93 -13.23
C CYS A 39 10.20 -14.38 -12.15
N LEU A 40 9.09 -15.08 -11.93
CA LEU A 40 8.12 -14.78 -10.85
C LEU A 40 8.79 -14.77 -9.46
N CYS A 41 9.88 -15.54 -9.29
CA CYS A 41 10.68 -15.56 -8.08
C CYS A 41 11.39 -14.23 -7.74
N ARG A 42 11.54 -13.30 -8.69
CA ARG A 42 12.01 -11.93 -8.38
C ARG A 42 10.88 -11.04 -7.87
N GLN A 43 9.65 -11.27 -8.31
CA GLN A 43 8.48 -10.47 -7.93
C GLN A 43 8.07 -10.71 -6.47
N HIS A 44 8.25 -11.94 -5.98
CA HIS A 44 7.95 -12.32 -4.60
C HIS A 44 9.12 -12.13 -3.62
N ARG A 45 10.23 -11.47 -4.03
CA ARG A 45 11.34 -11.24 -3.11
C ARG A 45 10.94 -10.27 -2.00
N PRO A 46 11.30 -10.57 -0.75
CA PRO A 46 11.09 -9.63 0.33
C PRO A 46 11.95 -8.39 0.13
N VAL A 47 11.39 -7.23 0.44
CA VAL A 47 12.09 -5.96 0.38
C VAL A 47 11.96 -5.21 1.69
N GLN A 48 12.83 -4.22 1.87
CA GLN A 48 12.80 -3.32 3.03
C GLN A 48 13.19 -1.91 2.57
N LEU A 49 12.74 -0.91 3.32
CA LEU A 49 13.06 0.49 3.05
C LEU A 49 14.57 0.73 3.16
N CYS A 50 15.15 1.47 2.20
CA CYS A 50 16.56 1.87 2.26
C CYS A 50 16.84 2.82 3.43
N ALA A 51 15.88 3.72 3.73
CA ALA A 51 15.97 4.72 4.79
C ALA A 51 14.76 4.64 5.74
N PRO A 52 14.62 3.56 6.53
CA PRO A 52 13.40 3.28 7.29
C PRO A 52 13.05 4.42 8.26
N HIS A 53 14.02 4.95 9.03
CA HIS A 53 13.74 6.03 9.98
C HIS A 53 13.16 7.30 9.32
N ARG A 54 13.67 7.69 8.14
CA ARG A 54 13.19 8.88 7.42
C ARG A 54 11.78 8.64 6.88
N THR A 55 11.62 7.59 6.09
CA THR A 55 10.34 7.30 5.41
C THR A 55 9.23 6.98 6.39
N CYS A 56 9.51 6.20 7.44
CA CYS A 56 8.52 5.88 8.46
C CYS A 56 8.14 7.12 9.30
N ARG A 57 9.06 8.07 9.51
CA ARG A 57 8.73 9.36 10.16
C ARG A 57 7.78 10.19 9.29
N GLU A 58 8.06 10.32 8.00
CA GLU A 58 7.16 11.01 7.05
C GLU A 58 5.78 10.32 7.01
N ALA A 59 5.74 8.98 7.04
CA ALA A 59 4.48 8.24 7.15
C ALA A 59 3.72 8.51 8.45
N LEU A 60 4.41 8.62 9.59
CA LEU A 60 3.78 8.99 10.86
C LEU A 60 3.23 10.43 10.83
N ASP A 61 3.95 11.37 10.20
CA ASP A 61 3.47 12.74 10.00
C ASP A 61 2.19 12.77 9.13
N VAL A 62 2.15 11.95 8.07
CA VAL A 62 0.94 11.76 7.24
C VAL A 62 -0.22 11.17 8.04
N LEU A 63 0.05 10.19 8.92
CA LEU A 63 -0.96 9.60 9.80
C LEU A 63 -1.53 10.66 10.76
N ALA A 64 -0.67 11.48 11.36
CA ALA A 64 -1.07 12.59 12.23
C ALA A 64 -1.92 13.64 11.48
N LYS A 65 -1.54 13.99 10.24
CA LYS A 65 -2.35 14.86 9.37
C LYS A 65 -3.71 14.24 9.04
N THR A 66 -3.80 12.92 8.90
CA THR A 66 -5.05 12.20 8.68
C THR A 66 -5.96 12.27 9.91
N VAL A 67 -5.40 12.09 11.11
CA VAL A 67 -6.12 12.31 12.38
C VAL A 67 -6.60 13.76 12.49
N ALA A 68 -5.76 14.74 12.17
CA ALA A 68 -6.12 16.15 12.19
C ALA A 68 -7.27 16.46 11.19
N PHE A 69 -7.23 15.88 9.99
CA PHE A 69 -8.32 15.99 9.02
C PHE A 69 -9.65 15.47 9.60
N LEU A 70 -9.65 14.26 10.17
CA LEU A 70 -10.86 13.67 10.78
C LEU A 70 -11.39 14.47 11.96
N ARG A 71 -10.50 14.98 12.83
CA ARG A 71 -10.88 15.86 13.95
C ARG A 71 -11.59 17.12 13.49
N ASN A 72 -11.21 17.64 12.33
CA ASN A 72 -11.77 18.85 11.75
C ASN A 72 -13.05 18.63 10.91
N LEU A 73 -13.65 17.44 10.95
CA LEU A 73 -14.90 17.12 10.23
C LEU A 73 -16.08 16.98 11.21
N PRO A 74 -16.91 18.02 11.41
CA PRO A 74 -18.07 17.94 12.29
C PRO A 74 -19.02 16.79 11.93
N SER A 75 -19.26 16.56 10.64
CA SER A 75 -20.16 15.50 10.15
C SER A 75 -19.69 14.10 10.53
N PHE A 76 -18.38 13.88 10.70
CA PHE A 76 -17.85 12.59 11.16
C PHE A 76 -18.20 12.34 12.63
N TRP A 77 -18.08 13.37 13.47
CA TRP A 77 -18.36 13.27 14.91
C TRP A 77 -19.84 13.16 15.25
N GLN A 78 -20.72 13.55 14.34
CA GLN A 78 -22.18 13.37 14.49
C GLN A 78 -22.63 11.92 14.26
N LEU A 79 -21.78 11.08 13.68
CA LEU A 79 -22.09 9.66 13.44
C LEU A 79 -22.03 8.86 14.75
N PRO A 80 -22.76 7.72 14.84
CA PRO A 80 -22.62 6.79 15.96
C PRO A 80 -21.15 6.38 16.17
N PRO A 81 -20.64 6.29 17.41
CA PRO A 81 -19.24 5.91 17.66
C PRO A 81 -18.84 4.53 17.10
N GLN A 82 -19.81 3.62 16.95
CA GLN A 82 -19.57 2.33 16.28
C GLN A 82 -19.35 2.51 14.78
N ASP A 83 -20.11 3.40 14.14
CA ASP A 83 -19.99 3.69 12.71
C ASP A 83 -18.70 4.46 12.42
N GLN A 84 -18.31 5.41 13.27
CA GLN A 84 -17.01 6.11 13.17
C GLN A 84 -15.83 5.11 13.12
N ARG A 85 -15.81 4.13 14.03
CA ARG A 85 -14.78 3.09 14.07
C ARG A 85 -14.80 2.20 12.84
N ARG A 86 -15.98 1.79 12.37
CA ARG A 86 -16.12 0.95 11.18
C ARG A 86 -15.68 1.66 9.91
N LEU A 87 -16.06 2.93 9.74
CA LEU A 87 -15.60 3.76 8.62
C LEU A 87 -14.08 3.87 8.65
N LEU A 88 -13.49 4.22 9.79
CA LEU A 88 -12.05 4.34 9.96
C LEU A 88 -11.31 3.03 9.63
N GLN A 89 -11.79 1.90 10.13
CA GLN A 89 -11.25 0.58 9.82
C GLN A 89 -11.30 0.27 8.31
N GLY A 90 -12.37 0.69 7.62
CA GLY A 90 -12.54 0.47 6.18
C GLY A 90 -11.75 1.43 5.30
N CYS A 91 -11.41 2.64 5.78
CA CYS A 91 -10.88 3.70 4.92
C CYS A 91 -9.47 4.21 5.30
N TRP A 92 -8.90 3.80 6.44
CA TRP A 92 -7.60 4.35 6.88
C TRP A 92 -6.48 4.12 5.87
N GLY A 93 -6.43 2.96 5.21
CA GLY A 93 -5.41 2.64 4.21
C GLY A 93 -5.45 3.58 3.00
N PRO A 94 -6.60 3.67 2.30
CA PRO A 94 -6.79 4.65 1.22
C PRO A 94 -6.56 6.10 1.64
N LEU A 95 -7.00 6.52 2.84
CA LEU A 95 -6.75 7.87 3.35
C LEU A 95 -5.26 8.15 3.59
N PHE A 96 -4.55 7.17 4.16
CA PHE A 96 -3.11 7.24 4.37
C PHE A 96 -2.35 7.33 3.04
N LEU A 97 -2.74 6.52 2.05
CA LEU A 97 -2.16 6.55 0.70
C LEU A 97 -2.37 7.89 0.00
N LEU A 98 -3.58 8.47 0.08
CA LEU A 98 -3.82 9.83 -0.38
C LEU A 98 -2.95 10.86 0.34
N GLY A 99 -2.72 10.66 1.63
CA GLY A 99 -1.82 11.51 2.42
C GLY A 99 -0.37 11.41 1.93
N LEU A 100 0.14 10.20 1.67
CA LEU A 100 1.48 10.00 1.09
C LEU A 100 1.60 10.68 -0.28
N ALA A 101 0.57 10.54 -1.13
CA ALA A 101 0.53 11.20 -2.42
C ALA A 101 0.53 12.73 -2.28
N GLN A 102 -0.31 13.26 -1.39
CA GLN A 102 -0.45 14.70 -1.13
C GLN A 102 0.85 15.32 -0.58
N ASP A 103 1.57 14.63 0.30
CA ASP A 103 2.84 15.09 0.86
C ASP A 103 4.05 14.76 -0.03
N ALA A 104 3.82 14.16 -1.21
CA ALA A 104 4.86 13.74 -2.16
C ALA A 104 5.95 12.85 -1.53
N VAL A 105 5.55 11.94 -0.64
CA VAL A 105 6.47 11.05 0.06
C VAL A 105 7.06 10.03 -0.92
N THR A 106 8.36 10.11 -1.13
CA THR A 106 9.12 9.16 -1.94
C THR A 106 9.97 8.24 -1.08
N PHE A 107 10.13 7.00 -1.53
CA PHE A 107 10.91 6.01 -0.81
C PHE A 107 11.51 4.98 -1.76
N GLU A 108 12.68 4.49 -1.37
CA GLU A 108 13.39 3.43 -2.07
C GLU A 108 13.39 2.16 -1.23
N VAL A 109 13.42 1.02 -1.93
CA VAL A 109 13.50 -0.30 -1.30
C VAL A 109 14.69 -1.08 -1.83
N ALA A 110 15.31 -1.85 -0.94
CA ALA A 110 16.34 -2.82 -1.27
C ALA A 110 15.82 -4.24 -0.98
N GLU A 111 16.40 -5.23 -1.66
CA GLU A 111 16.14 -6.63 -1.34
C GLU A 111 16.52 -6.90 0.13
N ALA A 112 15.61 -7.51 0.88
CA ALA A 112 15.92 -7.90 2.24
C ALA A 112 16.92 -9.07 2.21
N PRO A 113 17.99 -9.04 3.03
CA PRO A 113 18.90 -10.16 3.12
C PRO A 113 18.13 -11.36 3.64
N VAL A 114 17.97 -12.38 2.80
CA VAL A 114 17.37 -13.65 3.23
C VAL A 114 18.36 -14.28 4.22
N PRO A 115 18.00 -14.45 5.51
CA PRO A 115 18.89 -15.16 6.43
C PRO A 115 19.10 -16.56 5.86
N SER A 116 20.37 -16.97 5.70
CA SER A 116 20.63 -18.32 5.21
C SER A 116 20.01 -19.32 6.17
N ILE A 117 19.39 -20.37 5.63
CA ILE A 117 18.78 -21.45 6.44
C ILE A 117 19.80 -21.98 7.45
N LEU A 118 21.08 -22.05 7.06
CA LEU A 118 22.20 -22.39 7.94
C LEU A 118 22.38 -21.39 9.08
N LYS A 119 22.32 -20.07 8.85
CA LYS A 119 22.42 -19.07 9.92
C LYS A 119 21.24 -19.15 10.89
N LYS A 120 20.06 -19.52 10.38
CA LYS A 120 18.86 -19.73 11.18
C LYS A 120 19.00 -20.98 12.07
N ILE A 121 19.44 -22.09 11.50
CA ILE A 121 19.71 -23.35 12.22
C ILE A 121 20.87 -23.21 13.22
N LEU A 122 21.91 -22.43 12.90
CA LEU A 122 23.12 -22.29 13.75
C LEU A 122 23.00 -21.24 14.85
N LEU A 123 22.05 -20.30 14.77
CA LEU A 123 21.85 -19.25 15.77
C LEU A 123 20.57 -19.41 16.59
N GLU A 124 19.65 -20.30 16.20
CA GLU A 124 18.50 -20.70 17.03
C GLU A 124 18.96 -21.78 18.03
N GLU A 125 19.56 -21.35 19.15
CA GLU A 125 19.74 -22.19 20.35
C GLU A 125 18.36 -22.54 20.92
N PRO A 126 18.06 -23.82 21.22
CA PRO A 126 16.75 -24.22 21.69
C PRO A 126 16.66 -24.03 23.21
N SER A 127 16.42 -22.82 23.74
CA SER A 127 15.91 -22.62 25.13
C SER A 127 15.55 -21.16 25.49
N SER A 128 14.26 -20.98 25.86
CA SER A 128 13.71 -20.11 26.94
C SER A 128 13.96 -18.59 27.02
N SER A 129 12.83 -17.86 26.93
CA SER A 129 12.45 -16.61 27.61
C SER A 129 13.13 -15.28 27.25
N GLY A 130 12.31 -14.35 26.71
CA GLY A 130 12.42 -12.91 27.02
C GLY A 130 12.62 -11.97 25.82
N GLY A 131 11.52 -11.54 25.19
CA GLY A 131 11.46 -10.18 24.65
C GLY A 131 11.92 -9.91 23.21
N SER A 132 11.45 -10.67 22.23
CA SER A 132 11.01 -10.14 20.92
C SER A 132 10.53 -11.33 20.08
N GLY A 133 9.23 -11.58 20.10
CA GLY A 133 8.64 -12.64 19.29
C GLY A 133 8.79 -12.34 17.81
N GLN A 134 9.89 -12.76 17.20
CA GLN A 134 9.89 -13.03 15.77
C GLN A 134 9.02 -14.27 15.57
N LEU A 135 7.73 -14.04 15.33
CA LEU A 135 6.84 -15.05 14.80
C LEU A 135 7.47 -15.53 13.47
N PRO A 136 7.85 -16.80 13.33
CA PRO A 136 8.24 -17.33 12.05
C PRO A 136 6.98 -17.28 11.17
N ASP A 137 7.10 -16.77 9.95
CA ASP A 137 6.09 -16.87 8.89
C ASP A 137 5.03 -15.77 8.74
N ARG A 138 5.32 -14.51 9.13
CA ARG A 138 4.52 -13.37 8.62
C ARG A 138 5.07 -12.90 7.26
N PRO A 139 4.23 -12.79 6.21
CA PRO A 139 4.68 -12.43 4.86
C PRO A 139 5.31 -11.04 4.84
N GLN A 140 6.58 -10.98 4.44
CA GLN A 140 7.29 -9.72 4.22
C GLN A 140 6.75 -9.00 2.98
N PRO A 141 6.83 -7.66 2.93
CA PRO A 141 6.43 -6.90 1.74
C PRO A 141 7.23 -7.37 0.54
N SER A 142 6.52 -7.78 -0.52
CA SER A 142 7.14 -8.28 -1.74
C SER A 142 7.48 -7.14 -2.69
N LEU A 143 8.55 -7.30 -3.47
CA LEU A 143 8.98 -6.30 -4.46
C LEU A 143 7.82 -5.91 -5.40
N ALA A 144 7.04 -6.87 -5.89
CA ALA A 144 5.92 -6.57 -6.78
C ALA A 144 4.82 -5.74 -6.10
N SER A 145 4.49 -6.05 -4.84
CA SER A 145 3.50 -5.29 -4.08
C SER A 145 3.95 -3.86 -3.80
N VAL A 146 5.24 -3.66 -3.53
CA VAL A 146 5.81 -2.32 -3.32
C VAL A 146 5.90 -1.53 -4.62
N GLN A 147 6.28 -2.18 -5.73
CA GLN A 147 6.29 -1.54 -7.05
C GLN A 147 4.88 -1.10 -7.46
N TRP A 148 3.87 -1.94 -7.22
CA TRP A 148 2.48 -1.57 -7.46
C TRP A 148 2.05 -0.34 -6.65
N LEU A 149 2.40 -0.31 -5.36
CA LEU A 149 2.19 0.85 -4.50
C LEU A 149 2.86 2.12 -5.05
N GLN A 150 4.13 2.03 -5.46
CA GLN A 150 4.87 3.15 -6.07
C GLN A 150 4.18 3.65 -7.35
N CYS A 151 3.76 2.75 -8.25
CA CYS A 151 3.01 3.13 -9.45
C CYS A 151 1.67 3.82 -9.14
N CYS A 152 0.99 3.42 -8.06
CA CYS A 152 -0.24 4.11 -7.63
C CYS A 152 0.06 5.55 -7.19
N LEU A 153 1.13 5.77 -6.41
CA LEU A 153 1.54 7.11 -5.98
C LEU A 153 1.96 7.98 -7.16
N GLU A 154 2.74 7.44 -8.10
CA GLU A 154 3.13 8.13 -9.34
C GLU A 154 1.92 8.54 -10.18
N SER A 155 0.92 7.66 -10.28
CA SER A 155 -0.34 7.97 -10.98
C SER A 155 -1.04 9.14 -10.32
N PHE A 156 -1.06 9.22 -8.98
CA PHE A 156 -1.63 10.36 -8.26
C PHE A 156 -0.84 11.66 -8.47
N TRP A 157 0.49 11.61 -8.49
CA TRP A 157 1.31 12.80 -8.74
C TRP A 157 1.07 13.36 -10.15
N SER A 158 0.81 12.51 -11.14
CA SER A 158 0.46 12.94 -12.50
C SER A 158 -0.89 13.65 -12.63
N LEU A 159 -1.76 13.55 -11.61
CA LEU A 159 -3.05 14.24 -11.59
C LEU A 159 -2.96 15.69 -11.12
N GLU A 160 -1.83 16.07 -10.52
CA GLU A 160 -1.56 17.43 -10.03
C GLU A 160 -2.70 17.98 -9.16
N LEU A 161 -3.17 17.14 -8.23
CA LEU A 161 -4.31 17.51 -7.37
C LEU A 161 -3.97 18.64 -6.40
N SER A 162 -4.85 19.63 -6.31
CA SER A 162 -4.77 20.70 -5.32
C SER A 162 -5.16 20.22 -3.92
N PRO A 163 -4.77 20.94 -2.85
CA PRO A 163 -5.17 20.58 -1.48
C PRO A 163 -6.68 20.48 -1.28
N LYS A 164 -7.47 21.29 -2.00
CA LYS A 164 -8.94 21.24 -1.95
C LYS A 164 -9.48 19.95 -2.58
N GLU A 165 -8.93 19.55 -3.72
CA GLU A 165 -9.32 18.31 -4.41
C GLU A 165 -9.00 17.08 -3.57
N TYR A 166 -7.82 17.06 -2.94
CA TYR A 166 -7.48 16.01 -1.97
C TYR A 166 -8.46 15.97 -0.80
N ALA A 167 -8.88 17.11 -0.26
CA ALA A 167 -9.84 17.15 0.85
C ALA A 167 -11.21 16.59 0.45
N CYS A 168 -11.75 16.99 -0.71
CA CYS A 168 -13.01 16.45 -1.24
C CYS A 168 -12.90 14.94 -1.50
N LEU A 169 -11.80 14.49 -2.12
CA LEU A 169 -11.57 13.08 -2.40
C LEU A 169 -11.48 12.24 -1.12
N LYS A 170 -10.78 12.74 -0.09
CA LYS A 170 -10.76 12.11 1.24
C LYS A 170 -12.17 11.98 1.83
N GLY A 171 -13.02 13.00 1.66
CA GLY A 171 -14.43 12.95 2.06
C GLY A 171 -15.20 11.81 1.36
N THR A 172 -15.05 11.66 0.05
CA THR A 172 -15.73 10.59 -0.71
C THR A 172 -15.29 9.18 -0.28
N ILE A 173 -14.03 9.03 0.13
CA ILE A 173 -13.47 7.76 0.63
C ILE A 173 -13.90 7.49 2.07
N LEU A 174 -13.95 8.52 2.91
CA LEU A 174 -14.29 8.41 4.33
C LEU A 174 -15.75 8.00 4.53
N PHE A 175 -16.68 8.68 3.85
CA PHE A 175 -18.11 8.43 4.00
C PHE A 175 -18.54 7.30 3.07
N ASN A 176 -18.19 6.06 3.41
CA ASN A 176 -18.58 4.89 2.62
C ASN A 176 -19.82 4.20 3.22
N PRO A 177 -21.01 4.29 2.60
CA PRO A 177 -22.23 3.66 3.11
C PRO A 177 -22.23 2.13 2.93
N ASP A 178 -21.34 1.58 2.11
CA ASP A 178 -21.26 0.14 1.82
C ASP A 178 -20.52 -0.66 2.91
N VAL A 179 -20.02 0.01 3.96
CA VAL A 179 -19.35 -0.68 5.07
C VAL A 179 -20.38 -1.53 5.83
N PRO A 180 -20.14 -2.84 6.01
CA PRO A 180 -21.12 -3.72 6.62
C PRO A 180 -21.39 -3.37 8.09
N GLY A 181 -22.67 -3.43 8.47
CA GLY A 181 -23.13 -3.27 9.85
C GLY A 181 -23.34 -1.83 10.30
N LEU A 182 -23.17 -0.83 9.43
CA LEU A 182 -23.42 0.58 9.75
C LEU A 182 -24.86 0.81 10.25
N GLN A 183 -25.01 1.61 11.31
CA GLN A 183 -26.30 1.99 11.87
C GLN A 183 -26.94 3.14 11.08
N ALA A 184 -26.12 4.08 10.62
CA ALA A 184 -26.54 5.30 9.92
C ALA A 184 -26.17 5.31 8.42
N ALA A 185 -26.25 4.14 7.75
CA ALA A 185 -25.82 3.99 6.35
C ALA A 185 -26.46 5.00 5.39
N SER A 186 -27.76 5.29 5.54
CA SER A 186 -28.46 6.30 4.72
C SER A 186 -27.89 7.71 4.91
N HIS A 187 -27.64 8.12 6.16
CA HIS A 187 -27.05 9.43 6.43
C HIS A 187 -25.61 9.53 5.91
N ILE A 188 -24.82 8.46 6.09
CA ILE A 188 -23.46 8.36 5.52
C ILE A 188 -23.49 8.46 3.99
N GLY A 189 -24.49 7.85 3.34
CA GLY A 189 -24.72 7.97 1.90
C GLY A 189 -24.95 9.42 1.46
N HIS A 190 -25.74 10.20 2.20
CA HIS A 190 -25.90 11.62 1.93
C HIS A 190 -24.57 12.39 2.09
N LEU A 191 -23.80 12.11 3.16
CA LEU A 191 -22.48 12.74 3.35
C LEU A 191 -21.51 12.38 2.21
N GLN A 192 -21.58 11.15 1.69
CA GLN A 192 -20.79 10.74 0.53
C GLN A 192 -21.19 11.51 -0.72
N GLN A 193 -22.49 11.67 -0.95
CA GLN A 193 -23.02 12.40 -2.09
C GLN A 193 -22.59 13.87 -2.05
N GLU A 194 -22.68 14.53 -0.90
CA GLU A 194 -22.20 15.90 -0.71
C GLU A 194 -20.69 16.02 -0.99
N ALA A 195 -19.88 15.09 -0.48
CA ALA A 195 -18.45 15.07 -0.76
C ALA A 195 -18.14 14.85 -2.25
N HIS A 196 -18.95 14.04 -2.94
CA HIS A 196 -18.82 13.80 -4.37
C HIS A 196 -19.20 15.02 -5.18
N TRP A 197 -20.30 15.70 -4.85
CA TRP A 197 -20.69 16.97 -5.45
C TRP A 197 -19.61 18.02 -5.31
N ALA A 198 -19.08 18.21 -4.09
CA ALA A 198 -17.98 19.13 -3.85
C ALA A 198 -16.73 18.77 -4.68
N LEU A 199 -16.44 17.48 -4.86
CA LEU A 199 -15.35 17.03 -5.73
C LEU A 199 -15.59 17.38 -7.20
N CYS A 200 -16.81 17.17 -7.71
CA CYS A 200 -17.20 17.53 -9.07
C CYS A 200 -17.04 19.03 -9.32
N GLU A 201 -17.54 19.87 -8.41
CA GLU A 201 -17.43 21.33 -8.53
C GLU A 201 -15.97 21.82 -8.58
N VAL A 202 -15.08 21.18 -7.81
CA VAL A 202 -13.66 21.58 -7.79
C VAL A 202 -12.90 21.03 -9.00
N LEU A 203 -13.22 19.83 -9.49
CA LEU A 203 -12.49 19.19 -10.60
C LEU A 203 -12.96 19.62 -12.00
N GLU A 204 -14.24 19.94 -12.15
CA GLU A 204 -14.85 20.34 -13.43
C GLU A 204 -15.46 21.75 -13.33
N PRO A 205 -14.65 22.81 -13.20
CA PRO A 205 -15.14 24.16 -13.42
C PRO A 205 -15.63 24.29 -14.87
N TRP A 206 -16.63 25.15 -15.12
CA TRP A 206 -17.39 25.40 -16.37
C TRP A 206 -16.59 25.51 -17.71
N CYS A 207 -15.75 24.53 -18.03
CA CYS A 207 -14.79 24.56 -19.13
C CYS A 207 -14.72 23.17 -19.79
N PRO A 208 -14.93 23.08 -21.13
CA PRO A 208 -14.89 21.81 -21.86
C PRO A 208 -13.54 21.06 -21.80
N ALA A 209 -12.43 21.76 -21.56
CA ALA A 209 -11.10 21.15 -21.48
C ALA A 209 -10.88 20.30 -20.21
N ALA A 210 -11.72 20.47 -19.17
CA ALA A 210 -11.66 19.71 -17.93
C ALA A 210 -12.46 18.40 -17.99
N GLN A 211 -13.17 18.12 -19.09
CA GLN A 211 -14.04 16.95 -19.21
C GLN A 211 -13.26 15.64 -19.01
N GLY A 212 -13.71 14.83 -18.05
CA GLY A 212 -13.13 13.52 -17.75
C GLY A 212 -11.98 13.56 -16.74
N ARG A 213 -11.64 14.72 -16.17
CA ARG A 213 -10.72 14.82 -15.03
C ARG A 213 -11.29 14.10 -13.82
N LEU A 214 -12.58 14.29 -13.53
CA LEU A 214 -13.30 13.57 -12.47
C LEU A 214 -13.15 12.05 -12.62
N THR A 215 -13.48 11.52 -13.80
CA THR A 215 -13.37 10.08 -14.10
C THR A 215 -11.95 9.58 -13.88
N ARG A 216 -10.93 10.32 -14.34
CA ARG A 216 -9.53 9.95 -14.17
C ARG A 216 -9.11 9.91 -12.70
N VAL A 217 -9.55 10.90 -11.91
CA VAL A 217 -9.29 10.95 -10.47
C VAL A 217 -9.98 9.80 -9.75
N LEU A 218 -11.25 9.53 -10.04
CA LEU A 218 -11.99 8.44 -9.40
C LEU A 218 -11.44 7.05 -9.77
N LEU A 219 -11.05 6.85 -11.03
CA LEU A 219 -10.40 5.62 -11.46
C LEU A 219 -9.05 5.42 -10.75
N THR A 220 -8.25 6.48 -10.64
CA THR A 220 -6.97 6.42 -9.91
C THR A 220 -7.21 6.18 -8.41
N ALA A 221 -8.22 6.81 -7.81
CA ALA A 221 -8.60 6.54 -6.42
C ALA A 221 -9.07 5.10 -6.18
N SER A 222 -9.69 4.47 -7.17
CA SER A 222 -10.10 3.05 -7.06
C SER A 222 -8.90 2.11 -6.93
N THR A 223 -7.74 2.46 -7.49
CA THR A 223 -6.52 1.62 -7.38
C THR A 223 -6.01 1.56 -5.95
N LEU A 224 -6.22 2.60 -5.14
CA LEU A 224 -5.82 2.62 -3.73
C LEU A 224 -6.51 1.53 -2.91
N LYS A 225 -7.74 1.15 -3.27
CA LYS A 225 -8.49 0.07 -2.60
C LYS A 225 -7.87 -1.31 -2.84
N SER A 226 -7.05 -1.47 -3.87
CA SER A 226 -6.36 -2.73 -4.18
C SER A 226 -5.12 -2.98 -3.33
N ILE A 227 -4.62 -1.95 -2.63
CA ILE A 227 -3.42 -2.04 -1.80
C ILE A 227 -3.82 -2.53 -0.41
N PRO A 228 -3.32 -3.69 0.04
CA PRO A 228 -3.70 -4.24 1.33
C PRO A 228 -3.11 -3.40 2.46
N THR A 229 -3.91 -3.15 3.50
CA THR A 229 -3.49 -2.42 4.70
C THR A 229 -2.36 -3.11 5.47
N SER A 230 -2.26 -4.44 5.39
CA SER A 230 -1.14 -5.20 5.95
C SER A 230 0.20 -4.80 5.33
N LEU A 231 0.25 -4.57 4.01
CA LEU A 231 1.45 -4.08 3.33
C LEU A 231 1.88 -2.72 3.89
N LEU A 232 0.92 -1.82 4.13
CA LEU A 232 1.20 -0.48 4.67
C LEU A 232 1.72 -0.54 6.10
N GLY A 233 1.09 -1.37 6.94
CA GLY A 233 1.52 -1.69 8.29
C GLY A 233 2.96 -2.20 8.34
N ASP A 234 3.24 -3.27 7.58
CA ASP A 234 4.54 -3.93 7.53
C ASP A 234 5.65 -3.04 6.95
N LEU A 235 5.34 -2.21 5.93
CA LEU A 235 6.33 -1.37 5.27
C LEU A 235 6.63 -0.07 6.03
N PHE A 236 5.61 0.68 6.45
CA PHE A 236 5.78 2.05 6.95
C PHE A 236 5.76 2.18 8.46
N PHE A 237 5.12 1.26 9.18
CA PHE A 237 4.87 1.45 10.61
C PHE A 237 5.64 0.46 11.48
N ARG A 238 5.67 -0.80 11.08
CA ARG A 238 6.36 -1.87 11.79
C ARG A 238 7.83 -1.57 12.12
N PRO A 239 8.63 -0.92 11.26
CA PRO A 239 10.02 -0.59 11.58
C PRO A 239 10.20 0.36 12.77
N ILE A 240 9.19 1.16 13.13
CA ILE A 240 9.27 2.15 14.22
C ILE A 240 8.41 1.74 15.42
N ILE A 241 7.15 1.38 15.19
CA ILE A 241 6.17 1.14 16.26
C ILE A 241 5.88 -0.34 16.51
N GLY A 242 6.47 -1.24 15.74
CA GLY A 242 6.27 -2.68 15.89
C GLY A 242 4.92 -3.17 15.35
N ASP A 243 4.46 -4.31 15.85
CA ASP A 243 3.21 -4.94 15.41
C ASP A 243 2.01 -4.30 16.11
N VAL A 244 1.50 -3.22 15.51
CA VAL A 244 0.37 -2.43 16.03
C VAL A 244 -0.73 -2.40 14.97
N ASP A 245 -1.98 -2.63 15.40
CA ASP A 245 -3.13 -2.39 14.54
C ASP A 245 -3.34 -0.87 14.35
N ILE A 246 -2.99 -0.39 13.16
CA ILE A 246 -3.06 1.03 12.80
C ILE A 246 -4.48 1.57 12.89
N ALA A 247 -5.50 0.75 12.61
CA ALA A 247 -6.89 1.20 12.72
C ALA A 247 -7.27 1.50 14.18
N SER A 248 -6.89 0.62 15.10
CA SER A 248 -7.08 0.82 16.54
C SER A 248 -6.26 2.01 17.04
N LEU A 249 -4.99 2.13 16.63
CA LEU A 249 -4.13 3.27 16.97
C LEU A 249 -4.72 4.60 16.53
N LEU A 250 -5.27 4.68 15.31
CA LEU A 250 -5.95 5.87 14.82
C LEU A 250 -7.19 6.19 15.66
N GLY A 251 -7.94 5.18 16.07
CA GLY A 251 -9.08 5.34 16.98
C GLY A 251 -8.65 5.95 18.31
N ASP A 252 -7.58 5.44 18.93
CA ASP A 252 -7.05 5.97 20.18
C ASP A 252 -6.52 7.39 20.01
N MET A 253 -5.80 7.65 18.91
CA MET A 253 -5.34 9.00 18.56
C MET A 253 -6.52 9.96 18.42
N LEU A 254 -7.64 9.59 17.81
CA LEU A 254 -8.81 10.47 17.70
C LEU A 254 -9.40 10.86 19.06
N LEU A 255 -9.29 10.00 20.07
CA LEU A 255 -9.83 10.22 21.42
C LEU A 255 -8.89 11.04 22.33
N LEU A 256 -7.59 11.02 22.07
CA LEU A 256 -6.60 11.81 22.80
C LEU A 256 -6.72 13.30 22.42
N ARG A 257 -7.15 14.15 23.35
CA ARG A 257 -7.19 15.61 23.17
C ARG A 257 -5.90 16.27 23.61
#